data_AF-F3QQ93-F1
#
_entry.id   AF-F3QQ93-F1
#
_cell.length_a   1.000
_cell.length_b   1.000
_cell.length_c   1.000
_cell.angle_alpha   90.00
_cell.angle_beta   90.00
_cell.angle_gamma   90.00
#
_symmetry.space_group_name_H-M   'P 1'
#
loop_
_entity.id
_entity.type
_entity.pdbx_description
1 polymer ?
#
loop_
_entity_poly.entity_id
_entity_poly.type
_entity_poly.pdbx_seq_one_letter_code
_entity_poly.pdbx_strand_id
1 'polypeptide(L)'
;MTQKIMDKHLFEFFKTISEPHRPYERDNLQTSLIERTADAFARNTHLCMYISNAQTQKFFYASGKFERLSGLTAEKVKEMGFRFYLDFVPEEEHRILYTAFKEGLHFFCNQLSSERTEYNISCDIHLLNGRKKLLVHQTATPILIGRDGMPLFSLCIMKHSVMHEIGNITVKRKGHRAFYKYDMDKANGSRMGGLY
;
A
#
# COMPACT_ATOMS: atom_id res chain seq x y z
N MET A 1 25.34 -3.06 6.66
CA MET A 1 24.18 -2.70 7.50
C MET A 1 23.43 -3.99 7.80
N THR A 2 23.17 -4.35 9.06
CA THR A 2 22.56 -5.65 9.42
C THR A 2 21.03 -5.64 9.20
N GLN A 3 20.46 -6.73 8.68
CA GLN A 3 19.01 -6.97 8.45
C GLN A 3 18.08 -6.35 9.50
N LYS A 4 18.34 -6.62 10.79
CA LYS A 4 17.55 -6.08 11.92
C LYS A 4 17.46 -4.55 11.94
N ILE A 5 18.46 -3.87 11.41
CA ILE A 5 18.52 -2.42 11.35
C ILE A 5 17.62 -1.90 10.22
N MET A 6 17.58 -2.56 9.06
CA MET A 6 16.75 -2.15 7.93
C MET A 6 15.25 -2.40 8.17
N ASP A 7 14.89 -3.56 8.74
CA ASP A 7 13.51 -3.83 9.17
C ASP A 7 13.04 -2.84 10.24
N LYS A 8 13.94 -2.53 11.19
CA LYS A 8 13.68 -1.51 12.21
C LYS A 8 13.52 -0.14 11.56
N HIS A 9 14.35 0.25 10.59
CA HIS A 9 14.20 1.53 9.89
C HIS A 9 12.91 1.62 9.08
N LEU A 10 12.47 0.54 8.41
CA LEU A 10 11.21 0.54 7.67
C LEU A 10 10.01 0.60 8.62
N PHE A 11 10.03 -0.14 9.72
CA PHE A 11 8.97 -0.12 10.72
C PHE A 11 8.92 1.21 11.49
N GLU A 12 10.08 1.75 11.90
CA GLU A 12 10.17 3.08 12.51
C GLU A 12 9.80 4.18 11.51
N PHE A 13 10.16 4.05 10.23
CA PHE A 13 9.69 4.96 9.19
C PHE A 13 8.17 4.93 9.09
N PHE A 14 7.57 3.74 9.01
CA PHE A 14 6.12 3.60 9.08
C PHE A 14 5.55 4.25 10.34
N LYS A 15 6.23 4.25 11.50
CA LYS A 15 5.75 4.99 12.67
C LYS A 15 5.81 6.50 12.46
N THR A 16 6.95 7.02 12.01
CA THR A 16 7.16 8.46 11.78
C THR A 16 6.11 9.07 10.86
N ILE A 17 5.67 8.33 9.85
CA ILE A 17 4.68 8.79 8.88
C ILE A 17 3.24 8.39 9.21
N SER A 18 3.06 7.51 10.19
CA SER A 18 1.76 7.03 10.63
C SER A 18 1.29 7.63 11.94
N GLU A 19 2.15 8.36 12.66
CA GLU A 19 1.76 9.15 13.83
C GLU A 19 0.85 10.30 13.36
N PRO A 20 -0.47 10.15 13.46
CA PRO A 20 -1.35 11.23 13.05
C PRO A 20 -1.25 12.29 14.13
N HIS A 21 -1.14 13.56 13.75
CA HIS A 21 -1.09 14.65 14.74
C HIS A 21 -2.34 14.69 15.63
N ARG A 22 -3.42 13.99 15.25
CA ARG A 22 -4.58 13.66 16.08
C ARG A 22 -5.16 12.27 15.75
N PRO A 23 -5.49 11.43 16.74
CA PRO A 23 -6.14 10.14 16.49
C PRO A 23 -7.50 10.34 15.81
N TYR A 24 -7.79 9.51 14.81
CA TYR A 24 -9.14 9.38 14.27
C TYR A 24 -10.04 8.73 15.31
N GLU A 25 -11.06 9.48 15.72
CA GLU A 25 -12.17 8.93 16.50
C GLU A 25 -13.01 8.06 15.57
N ARG A 26 -13.06 6.76 15.87
CA ARG A 26 -13.84 5.82 15.06
C ARG A 26 -15.30 6.20 15.07
N ASP A 27 -15.81 6.59 13.91
CA ASP A 27 -17.24 6.51 13.62
C ASP A 27 -17.56 5.04 13.28
N ASN A 28 -18.24 4.36 14.21
CA ASN A 28 -18.57 2.95 14.08
C ASN A 28 -19.45 2.65 12.86
N LEU A 29 -20.32 3.59 12.46
CA LEU A 29 -21.19 3.38 11.30
C LEU A 29 -20.39 3.53 9.99
N GLN A 30 -19.57 4.58 9.89
CA GLN A 30 -18.72 4.80 8.72
C GLN A 30 -17.73 3.65 8.51
N THR A 31 -17.04 3.25 9.58
CA THR A 31 -16.05 2.17 9.53
C THR A 31 -16.71 0.81 9.19
N SER A 32 -17.88 0.51 9.76
CA SER A 32 -18.65 -0.69 9.39
C SER A 32 -19.06 -0.71 7.92
N LEU A 33 -19.51 0.44 7.38
CA LEU A 33 -19.86 0.54 5.97
C LEU A 33 -18.65 0.32 5.05
N ILE A 34 -17.49 0.88 5.39
CA ILE A 34 -16.23 0.69 4.64
C ILE A 34 -15.85 -0.79 4.61
N GLU A 35 -15.86 -1.47 5.77
CA GLU A 35 -15.50 -2.89 5.86
C GLU A 35 -16.45 -3.76 5.03
N ARG A 36 -17.77 -3.59 5.19
CA ARG A 36 -18.79 -4.33 4.43
C ARG A 36 -18.71 -4.09 2.93
N THR A 37 -18.39 -2.85 2.52
CA THR A 37 -18.24 -2.49 1.10
C THR A 37 -17.00 -3.14 0.50
N ALA A 38 -15.87 -3.07 1.19
CA ALA A 38 -14.63 -3.73 0.75
C ALA A 38 -14.82 -5.24 0.63
N ASP A 39 -15.52 -5.84 1.59
CA ASP A 39 -15.82 -7.26 1.62
C ASP A 39 -16.75 -7.71 0.48
N ALA A 40 -17.81 -6.93 0.22
CA ALA A 40 -18.66 -7.15 -0.94
C ALA A 40 -17.87 -7.03 -2.26
N PHE A 41 -17.01 -6.03 -2.39
CA PHE A 41 -16.21 -5.84 -3.60
C PHE A 41 -15.19 -6.97 -3.81
N ALA A 42 -14.52 -7.42 -2.76
CA ALA A 42 -13.57 -8.53 -2.82
C ALA A 42 -14.25 -9.84 -3.26
N ARG A 43 -15.48 -10.12 -2.78
CA ARG A 43 -16.26 -11.28 -3.24
C ARG A 43 -16.58 -11.24 -4.73
N ASN A 44 -16.95 -10.06 -5.24
CA ASN A 44 -17.42 -9.90 -6.63
C ASN A 44 -16.28 -9.72 -7.64
N THR A 45 -15.10 -9.26 -7.23
CA THR A 45 -13.96 -9.04 -8.15
C THR A 45 -12.88 -10.11 -8.07
N HIS A 46 -12.91 -10.95 -7.03
CA HIS A 46 -11.90 -11.97 -6.74
C HIS A 46 -10.46 -11.44 -6.58
N LEU A 47 -10.28 -10.13 -6.38
CA LEU A 47 -8.98 -9.51 -6.14
C LEU A 47 -8.50 -9.75 -4.69
N CYS A 48 -7.18 -9.80 -4.49
CA CYS A 48 -6.60 -9.81 -3.15
C CYS A 48 -6.54 -8.38 -2.63
N MET A 49 -7.32 -8.06 -1.60
CA MET A 49 -7.54 -6.70 -1.14
C MET A 49 -7.40 -6.59 0.38
N TYR A 50 -6.94 -5.43 0.84
CA TYR A 50 -6.94 -5.04 2.23
C TYR A 50 -7.10 -3.52 2.33
N ILE A 51 -7.45 -3.05 3.51
CA ILE A 51 -7.44 -1.61 3.83
C ILE A 51 -6.36 -1.41 4.87
N SER A 52 -5.35 -0.59 4.59
CA SER A 52 -4.36 -0.21 5.59
C SER A 52 -4.95 0.81 6.56
N ASN A 53 -4.56 0.73 7.84
CA ASN A 53 -4.78 1.78 8.81
C ASN A 53 -3.42 2.34 9.22
N ALA A 54 -3.09 3.57 8.78
CA ALA A 54 -1.83 4.20 9.12
C ALA A 54 -1.69 4.30 10.65
N GLN A 55 -2.67 4.90 11.33
CA GLN A 55 -2.65 5.13 12.77
C GLN A 55 -2.31 3.89 13.61
N THR A 56 -2.84 2.71 13.26
CA THR A 56 -2.58 1.48 14.02
C THR A 56 -1.50 0.59 13.40
N GLN A 57 -1.06 0.91 12.18
CA GLN A 57 -0.18 0.08 11.35
C GLN A 57 -0.69 -1.35 11.10
N LYS A 58 -1.97 -1.59 11.40
CA LYS A 58 -2.68 -2.83 11.13
C LYS A 58 -3.46 -2.69 9.83
N PHE A 59 -3.90 -3.81 9.27
CA PHE A 59 -4.95 -3.70 8.28
C PHE A 59 -6.29 -3.56 8.98
N PHE A 60 -7.10 -2.62 8.51
CA PHE A 60 -8.47 -2.43 8.94
C PHE A 60 -9.38 -3.55 8.41
N TYR A 61 -9.10 -4.02 7.19
CA TYR A 61 -9.79 -5.11 6.52
C TYR A 61 -8.76 -5.93 5.72
N ALA A 62 -8.98 -7.23 5.57
CA ALA A 62 -8.25 -8.09 4.65
C ALA A 62 -9.21 -9.11 4.03
N SER A 63 -9.11 -9.33 2.73
CA SER A 63 -9.94 -10.31 2.02
C SER A 63 -9.46 -11.75 2.26
N GLY A 64 -10.36 -12.73 2.18
CA GLY A 64 -10.02 -14.15 2.27
C GLY A 64 -9.04 -14.66 1.19
N LYS A 65 -8.73 -13.86 0.15
CA LYS A 65 -7.76 -14.24 -0.89
C LYS A 65 -6.33 -14.31 -0.38
N PHE A 66 -6.03 -13.69 0.77
CA PHE A 66 -4.72 -13.81 1.40
C PHE A 66 -4.35 -15.26 1.73
N GLU A 67 -5.32 -16.13 2.07
CA GLU A 67 -5.04 -17.54 2.34
C GLU A 67 -4.39 -18.23 1.14
N ARG A 68 -4.87 -17.96 -0.06
CA ARG A 68 -4.28 -18.51 -1.28
C ARG A 68 -2.93 -17.87 -1.61
N LEU A 69 -2.78 -16.57 -1.30
CA LEU A 69 -1.60 -15.79 -1.65
C LEU A 69 -0.42 -16.10 -0.72
N SER A 70 -0.64 -16.12 0.59
CA SER A 70 0.38 -16.22 1.65
C SER A 70 0.23 -17.44 2.56
N GLY A 71 -0.86 -18.21 2.47
CA GLY A 71 -1.13 -19.34 3.38
C GLY A 71 -1.69 -18.92 4.75
N LEU A 72 -1.96 -17.62 4.97
CA LEU A 72 -2.49 -17.09 6.22
C LEU A 72 -3.96 -16.67 6.08
N THR A 73 -4.75 -16.90 7.14
CA THR A 73 -6.14 -16.43 7.20
C THR A 73 -6.22 -14.91 7.12
N ALA A 74 -7.36 -14.40 6.65
CA ALA A 74 -7.60 -12.97 6.57
C ALA A 74 -7.44 -12.29 7.93
N GLU A 75 -7.88 -12.93 9.02
CA GLU A 75 -7.76 -12.44 10.39
C GLU A 75 -6.30 -12.29 10.81
N LYS A 76 -5.46 -13.32 10.53
CA LYS A 76 -4.03 -13.26 10.84
C LYS A 76 -3.34 -12.14 10.05
N VAL A 77 -3.63 -12.02 8.76
CA VAL A 77 -3.05 -10.94 7.93
C VAL A 77 -3.53 -9.57 8.42
N LYS A 78 -4.80 -9.44 8.83
CA LYS A 78 -5.37 -8.22 9.42
C LYS A 78 -4.62 -7.80 10.69
N GLU A 79 -4.35 -8.76 11.57
CA GLU A 79 -3.61 -8.54 12.82
C GLU A 79 -2.14 -8.19 12.59
N MET A 80 -1.48 -8.86 11.64
CA MET A 80 -0.09 -8.59 11.27
C MET A 80 0.10 -7.17 10.73
N GLY A 81 -0.83 -6.70 9.88
CA GLY A 81 -0.73 -5.38 9.28
C GLY A 81 0.55 -5.18 8.47
N PHE A 82 1.26 -4.08 8.69
CA PHE A 82 2.49 -3.77 7.97
C PHE A 82 3.62 -4.77 8.22
N ARG A 83 3.56 -5.54 9.32
CA ARG A 83 4.51 -6.65 9.55
C ARG A 83 4.41 -7.72 8.47
N PHE A 84 3.26 -7.87 7.82
CA PHE A 84 3.07 -8.76 6.68
C PHE A 84 4.16 -8.55 5.61
N TYR A 85 4.48 -7.30 5.27
CA TYR A 85 5.49 -7.02 4.27
C TYR A 85 6.88 -7.49 4.68
N LEU A 86 7.24 -7.31 5.95
CA LEU A 86 8.55 -7.71 6.44
C LEU A 86 8.72 -9.24 6.39
N ASP A 87 7.64 -9.99 6.63
CA ASP A 87 7.69 -11.46 6.67
C ASP A 87 7.44 -12.10 5.29
N PHE A 88 6.75 -11.41 4.38
CA PHE A 88 6.30 -11.98 3.10
C PHE A 88 6.90 -11.30 1.86
N VAL A 89 7.71 -10.25 1.99
CA VAL A 89 8.48 -9.66 0.88
C VAL A 89 9.97 -9.99 1.09
N PRO A 90 10.72 -10.42 0.05
CA PRO A 90 12.15 -10.63 0.18
C PRO A 90 12.87 -9.38 0.72
N GLU A 91 13.82 -9.57 1.63
CA GLU A 91 14.54 -8.46 2.29
C GLU A 91 15.14 -7.49 1.28
N GLU A 92 15.76 -8.02 0.22
CA GLU A 92 16.41 -7.23 -0.82
C GLU A 92 15.46 -6.26 -1.56
N GLU A 93 14.14 -6.48 -1.42
CA GLU A 93 13.07 -5.69 -2.02
C GLU A 93 12.40 -4.72 -1.03
N HIS A 94 12.73 -4.76 0.26
CA HIS A 94 12.15 -3.84 1.26
C HIS A 94 12.44 -2.38 0.93
N ARG A 95 13.58 -2.09 0.27
CA ARG A 95 13.90 -0.75 -0.23
C ARG A 95 12.87 -0.22 -1.25
N ILE A 96 12.21 -1.11 -2.00
CA ILE A 96 11.16 -0.73 -2.97
C ILE A 96 9.92 -0.28 -2.21
N LEU A 97 9.51 -1.03 -1.17
CA LEU A 97 8.40 -0.65 -0.30
C LEU A 97 8.66 0.69 0.39
N TYR A 98 9.86 0.86 0.94
CA TYR A 98 10.29 2.11 1.56
C TYR A 98 10.16 3.28 0.58
N THR A 99 10.71 3.13 -0.63
CA THR A 99 10.72 4.18 -1.65
C THR A 99 9.29 4.48 -2.11
N ALA A 100 8.48 3.45 -2.38
CA ALA A 100 7.09 3.64 -2.77
C ALA A 100 6.32 4.40 -1.68
N PHE A 101 6.46 4.01 -0.42
CA PHE A 101 5.72 4.68 0.65
C PHE A 101 6.23 6.12 0.88
N LYS A 102 7.55 6.33 0.94
CA LYS A 102 8.15 7.65 1.13
C LYS A 102 7.79 8.62 0.01
N GLU A 103 8.02 8.21 -1.22
CA GLU A 103 7.78 9.07 -2.37
C GLU A 103 6.29 9.27 -2.63
N GLY A 104 5.47 8.25 -2.36
CA GLY A 104 4.01 8.38 -2.39
C GLY A 104 3.50 9.39 -1.37
N LEU A 105 3.98 9.31 -0.12
CA LEU A 105 3.63 10.29 0.91
C LEU A 105 4.08 11.69 0.51
N HIS A 106 5.33 11.85 0.07
CA HIS A 106 5.85 13.14 -0.40
C HIS A 106 4.98 13.70 -1.53
N PHE A 107 4.63 12.86 -2.52
CA PHE A 107 3.75 13.25 -3.62
C PHE A 107 2.39 13.72 -3.12
N PHE A 108 1.73 12.94 -2.26
CA PHE A 108 0.42 13.29 -1.72
C PHE A 108 0.45 14.57 -0.88
N CYS A 109 1.51 14.79 -0.10
CA CYS A 109 1.70 16.01 0.68
C CYS A 109 1.78 17.27 -0.20
N ASN A 110 2.29 17.13 -1.43
CA ASN A 110 2.36 18.22 -2.41
C ASN A 110 1.05 18.42 -3.20
N GLN A 111 0.02 17.59 -2.99
CA GLN A 111 -1.30 17.78 -3.58
C GLN A 111 -2.27 18.43 -2.58
N LEU A 112 -3.31 19.07 -3.12
CA LEU A 112 -4.45 19.54 -2.33
C LEU A 112 -5.10 18.36 -1.60
N SER A 113 -5.47 18.55 -0.33
CA SER A 113 -6.05 17.49 0.51
C SER A 113 -7.31 16.87 -0.12
N SER A 114 -8.13 17.68 -0.79
CA SER A 114 -9.34 17.26 -1.51
C SER A 114 -9.06 16.38 -2.72
N GLU A 115 -7.86 16.43 -3.29
CA GLU A 115 -7.49 15.67 -4.49
C GLU A 115 -6.77 14.36 -4.17
N ARG A 116 -6.28 14.16 -2.94
CA ARG A 116 -5.42 13.01 -2.57
C ARG A 116 -6.06 11.65 -2.84
N THR A 117 -7.39 11.56 -2.71
CA THR A 117 -8.16 10.32 -2.99
C THR A 117 -8.35 10.05 -4.48
N GLU A 118 -8.01 10.99 -5.36
CA GLU A 118 -7.99 10.79 -6.81
C GLU A 118 -6.72 10.10 -7.29
N TYR A 119 -5.69 10.02 -6.44
CA TYR A 119 -4.41 9.44 -6.80
C TYR A 119 -4.26 8.03 -6.22
N ASN A 120 -3.51 7.19 -6.92
CA ASN A 120 -2.98 5.95 -6.39
C ASN A 120 -1.48 5.87 -6.63
N ILE A 121 -0.81 5.13 -5.76
CA ILE A 121 0.57 4.71 -5.96
C ILE A 121 0.60 3.19 -6.15
N SER A 122 1.46 2.72 -7.03
CA SER A 122 1.68 1.30 -7.27
C SER A 122 3.16 0.95 -7.19
N CYS A 123 3.45 -0.31 -6.90
CA CYS A 123 4.78 -0.90 -7.07
C CYS A 123 4.66 -2.38 -7.42
N ASP A 124 5.68 -2.89 -8.11
CA ASP A 124 5.82 -4.33 -8.39
C ASP A 124 6.89 -4.91 -7.45
N ILE A 125 6.50 -5.91 -6.67
CA ILE A 125 7.32 -6.57 -5.64
C ILE A 125 7.04 -8.07 -5.64
N HIS A 126 7.96 -8.89 -5.14
CA HIS A 126 7.68 -10.29 -4.89
C HIS A 126 6.99 -10.49 -3.54
N LEU A 127 6.02 -11.40 -3.53
CA LEU A 127 5.52 -12.04 -2.32
C LEU A 127 6.03 -13.47 -2.22
N LEU A 128 6.41 -13.86 -1.01
CA LEU A 128 6.86 -15.18 -0.64
C LEU A 128 5.65 -16.05 -0.31
N ASN A 129 5.59 -17.23 -0.89
CA ASN A 129 4.68 -18.30 -0.48
C ASN A 129 5.49 -19.60 -0.34
N GLY A 130 5.96 -19.85 0.88
CA GLY A 130 6.99 -20.86 1.14
C GLY A 130 8.28 -20.52 0.39
N ARG A 131 8.70 -21.38 -0.54
CA ARG A 131 9.90 -21.18 -1.38
C ARG A 131 9.63 -20.44 -2.69
N LYS A 132 8.36 -20.19 -3.04
CA LYS A 132 7.99 -19.55 -4.30
C LYS A 132 7.98 -18.03 -4.14
N LYS A 133 8.57 -17.33 -5.11
CA LYS A 133 8.43 -15.87 -5.29
C LYS A 133 7.34 -15.62 -6.32
N LEU A 134 6.36 -14.79 -5.97
CA LEU A 134 5.32 -14.36 -6.88
C LEU A 134 5.41 -12.85 -7.10
N LEU A 135 5.65 -12.42 -8.33
CA LEU A 135 5.67 -11.00 -8.67
C LEU A 135 4.24 -10.45 -8.67
N VAL A 136 3.96 -9.53 -7.76
CA VAL A 136 2.66 -8.88 -7.61
C VAL A 136 2.76 -7.39 -7.90
N HIS A 137 1.75 -6.90 -8.59
CA HIS A 137 1.46 -5.48 -8.69
C HIS A 137 0.58 -5.08 -7.52
N GLN A 138 1.13 -4.29 -6.60
CA GLN A 138 0.39 -3.69 -5.51
C GLN A 138 -0.01 -2.27 -5.90
N THR A 139 -1.27 -1.90 -5.66
CA THR A 139 -1.77 -0.52 -5.78
C THR A 139 -2.35 -0.08 -4.43
N ALA A 140 -2.04 1.13 -3.97
CA ALA A 140 -2.61 1.76 -2.79
C ALA A 140 -3.31 3.07 -3.17
N THR A 141 -4.57 3.20 -2.79
CA THR A 141 -5.42 4.38 -3.06
C THR A 141 -5.96 4.92 -1.74
N PRO A 142 -5.67 6.17 -1.35
CA PRO A 142 -6.28 6.80 -0.18
C PRO A 142 -7.81 6.82 -0.30
N ILE A 143 -8.52 6.39 0.74
CA ILE A 143 -9.99 6.41 0.81
C ILE A 143 -10.52 7.26 1.97
N LEU A 144 -9.69 7.52 2.98
CA LEU A 144 -10.01 8.38 4.10
C LEU A 144 -8.79 9.24 4.43
N ILE A 145 -9.00 10.54 4.48
CA ILE A 145 -7.98 11.53 4.82
C ILE A 145 -8.18 11.99 6.27
N GLY A 146 -7.11 11.97 7.05
CA GLY A 146 -7.10 12.46 8.43
C GLY A 146 -7.25 13.98 8.52
N ARG A 147 -7.49 14.49 9.73
CA ARG A 147 -7.60 15.95 9.97
C ARG A 147 -6.30 16.71 9.72
N ASP A 148 -5.17 16.01 9.76
CA ASP A 148 -3.84 16.50 9.39
C ASP A 148 -3.59 16.48 7.87
N GLY A 149 -4.58 16.04 7.09
CA GLY A 149 -4.48 15.91 5.64
C GLY A 149 -3.82 14.61 5.19
N MET A 150 -3.29 13.77 6.08
CA MET A 150 -2.58 12.55 5.69
C MET A 150 -3.55 11.40 5.36
N PRO A 151 -3.20 10.49 4.42
CA PRO A 151 -3.97 9.28 4.20
C PRO A 151 -4.06 8.44 5.49
N LEU A 152 -5.28 8.29 6.02
CA LEU A 152 -5.54 7.48 7.19
C LEU A 152 -5.81 6.03 6.78
N PHE A 153 -6.79 5.84 5.89
CA PHE A 153 -7.09 4.55 5.27
C PHE A 153 -6.74 4.58 3.79
N SER A 154 -6.07 3.52 3.34
CA SER A 154 -5.85 3.30 1.91
C SER A 154 -6.39 1.92 1.54
N LEU A 155 -7.17 1.88 0.46
CA LEU A 155 -7.55 0.64 -0.19
C LEU A 155 -6.36 0.12 -0.99
N CYS A 156 -5.94 -1.09 -0.68
CA CYS A 156 -4.82 -1.73 -1.31
C CYS A 156 -5.24 -3.00 -2.02
N ILE A 157 -4.72 -3.17 -3.24
CA ILE A 157 -5.03 -4.30 -4.11
C ILE A 157 -3.72 -4.94 -4.56
N MET A 158 -3.62 -6.26 -4.45
CA MET A 158 -2.53 -7.06 -4.96
C MET A 158 -3.06 -7.99 -6.04
N LYS A 159 -2.40 -7.98 -7.20
CA LYS A 159 -2.67 -8.88 -8.32
C LYS A 159 -1.37 -9.36 -8.94
N HIS A 160 -1.43 -10.41 -9.75
CA HIS A 160 -0.27 -10.80 -10.57
C HIS A 160 0.22 -9.62 -11.39
N SER A 161 1.53 -9.38 -11.35
CA SER A 161 2.13 -8.36 -12.19
C SER A 161 2.12 -8.80 -13.65
N VAL A 162 1.92 -7.84 -14.55
CA VAL A 162 2.16 -7.99 -16.00
C VAL A 162 3.56 -7.54 -16.39
N MET A 163 4.32 -6.97 -15.45
CA MET A 163 5.72 -6.60 -15.63
C MET A 163 6.60 -7.83 -15.41
N HIS A 164 7.84 -7.75 -15.89
CA HIS A 164 8.86 -8.80 -15.68
C HIS A 164 9.89 -8.43 -14.61
N GLU A 165 9.79 -7.22 -14.06
CA GLU A 165 10.77 -6.64 -13.14
C GLU A 165 10.08 -6.02 -11.91
N ILE A 166 10.79 -6.08 -10.78
CA ILE A 166 10.42 -5.40 -9.54
C ILE A 166 10.69 -3.90 -9.61
N GLY A 167 10.18 -3.12 -8.65
CA GLY A 167 10.55 -1.72 -8.50
C GLY A 167 9.86 -0.77 -9.47
N ASN A 168 8.85 -1.24 -10.21
CA ASN A 168 8.03 -0.40 -11.08
C ASN A 168 7.07 0.46 -10.25
N ILE A 169 7.59 1.56 -9.68
CA ILE A 169 6.81 2.47 -8.86
C ILE A 169 6.16 3.55 -9.72
N THR A 170 4.83 3.66 -9.66
CA THR A 170 4.10 4.69 -10.40
C THR A 170 3.04 5.38 -9.58
N VAL A 171 2.76 6.65 -9.89
CA VAL A 171 1.61 7.39 -9.36
C VAL A 171 0.69 7.80 -10.50
N LYS A 172 -0.60 7.52 -10.35
CA LYS A 172 -1.64 7.81 -11.34
C LYS A 172 -2.77 8.63 -10.71
N ARG A 173 -3.34 9.56 -11.48
CA ARG A 173 -4.57 10.29 -11.12
C ARG A 173 -5.75 9.69 -11.86
N LYS A 174 -6.89 9.57 -11.19
CA LYS A 174 -8.16 9.16 -11.79
C LYS A 174 -8.46 10.01 -13.03
N GLY A 175 -8.89 9.35 -14.11
CA GLY A 175 -9.27 10.00 -15.36
C GLY A 175 -8.11 10.58 -16.19
N HIS A 176 -6.86 10.48 -15.72
CA HIS A 176 -5.70 11.00 -16.43
C HIS A 176 -4.87 9.86 -17.04
N ARG A 177 -4.38 10.09 -18.28
CA ARG A 177 -3.49 9.15 -18.97
C ARG A 177 -2.04 9.27 -18.56
N ALA A 178 -1.61 10.47 -18.17
CA ALA A 178 -0.26 10.72 -17.69
C ALA A 178 -0.08 10.10 -16.30
N PHE A 179 1.12 9.60 -16.05
CA PHE A 179 1.51 9.04 -14.76
C PHE A 179 2.93 9.45 -14.41
N TYR A 180 3.26 9.43 -13.13
CA TYR A 180 4.62 9.63 -12.65
C TYR A 180 5.26 8.27 -12.46
N LYS A 181 6.50 8.11 -12.93
CA LYS A 181 7.32 6.92 -12.67
C LYS A 181 8.51 7.33 -11.82
N TYR A 182 8.78 6.60 -10.75
CA TYR A 182 9.95 6.84 -9.93
C TYR A 182 11.13 6.03 -10.43
N ASP A 183 12.29 6.67 -10.46
CA ASP A 183 13.57 6.05 -10.75
C ASP A 183 14.26 5.70 -9.42
N MET A 184 14.43 4.39 -9.18
CA MET A 184 15.05 3.86 -7.96
C MET A 184 16.53 4.24 -7.84
N ASP A 185 17.21 4.56 -8.95
CA ASP A 185 18.64 4.88 -8.98
C ASP A 185 18.89 6.38 -8.86
N LYS A 186 17.88 7.22 -9.14
CA LYS A 186 18.01 8.69 -9.13
C LYS A 186 17.24 9.40 -8.01
N ALA A 187 16.54 8.65 -7.15
CA ALA A 187 15.70 9.17 -6.07
C ALA A 187 14.76 10.32 -6.48
N ASN A 188 14.34 10.35 -7.76
CA ASN A 188 13.52 11.41 -8.35
C ASN A 188 12.44 10.79 -9.26
N GLY A 189 11.24 11.38 -9.26
CA GLY A 189 10.14 11.00 -10.13
C GLY A 189 10.16 11.75 -11.46
N SER A 190 9.87 11.07 -12.57
CA SER A 190 9.69 11.67 -13.89
C SER A 190 8.26 11.51 -14.37
N ARG A 191 7.67 12.57 -14.93
CA ARG A 191 6.33 12.52 -15.54
C ARG A 191 6.42 11.82 -16.89
N MET A 192 5.67 10.74 -17.06
CA MET A 192 5.59 9.98 -18.30
C MET A 192 4.28 10.27 -19.03
N GLY A 193 4.37 10.42 -20.36
CA GLY A 193 3.20 10.44 -21.23
C GLY A 193 2.71 9.02 -21.52
N GLY A 194 1.40 8.78 -21.46
CA GLY A 194 0.82 7.50 -21.88
C GLY A 194 0.73 7.44 -23.41
N LEU A 195 1.31 6.40 -24.02
CA LEU A 195 1.06 6.05 -25.42
C LEU A 195 -0.25 5.26 -25.55
N TYR A 196 -0.90 5.43 -26.70
CA TYR A 196 -2.25 4.98 -27.06
C TYR A 196 -2.48 3.48 -26.92
#